data_AF-A0A8S2DAT0-F1
#
_entry.id   AF-A0A8S2DAT0-F1
#
_cell.length_a   1.000
_cell.length_b   1.000
_cell.length_c   1.000
_cell.angle_alpha   90.00
_cell.angle_beta   90.00
_cell.angle_gamma   90.00
#
_symmetry.space_group_name_H-M   'P 1'
#
loop_
_entity.id
_entity.type
_entity.pdbx_description
1 polymer ?
#
loop_
_entity_poly.entity_id
_entity_poly.type
_entity_poly.pdbx_seq_one_letter_code
_entity_poly.pdbx_strand_id
1 'polypeptide(L)'
;MHSVDTVENNHYELQLRQLVRDEIDTYMRKLTTICKSNKIPIQCMMPASSLNSEVNDWLSQHFILRQDYEQDLTRLTERQTLHSSSFLSFFDEKKVSSIVEDALKRYDADKIAMPDYALESVGGSVIMERTSQTYIDRSPVLNIFGIPILRRTVTQNTILKVAFMLHKITDKKL
;
A
#
# COMPACT_ATOMS: atom_id res chain seq x y z
N MET A 1 22.56 -37.79 20.41
CA MET A 1 21.10 -37.68 20.17
C MET A 1 20.76 -36.24 19.75
N HIS A 2 21.29 -35.75 18.62
CA HIS A 2 21.08 -34.35 18.14
C HIS A 2 20.61 -34.26 16.68
N SER A 3 20.06 -35.34 16.11
CA SER A 3 19.74 -35.40 14.67
C SER A 3 18.25 -35.47 14.35
N VAL A 4 17.37 -35.49 15.36
CA VAL A 4 15.91 -35.59 15.15
C VAL A 4 15.29 -34.20 15.02
N ASP A 5 15.78 -33.22 15.79
CA ASP A 5 15.26 -31.85 15.79
C ASP A 5 15.52 -31.10 14.48
N THR A 6 16.54 -31.48 13.70
CA THR A 6 16.85 -30.84 12.42
C THR A 6 15.90 -31.26 11.31
N VAL A 7 15.38 -32.50 11.31
CA VAL A 7 14.49 -32.99 10.25
C VAL A 7 13.07 -32.44 10.42
N GLU A 8 12.57 -32.37 11.65
CA GLU A 8 11.25 -31.78 11.93
C GLU A 8 11.25 -30.27 11.70
N ASN A 9 12.29 -29.54 12.13
CA ASN A 9 12.39 -28.10 11.89
C ASN A 9 12.41 -27.75 10.38
N ASN A 10 13.10 -28.56 9.56
CA ASN A 10 13.10 -28.39 8.10
C ASN A 10 11.70 -28.62 7.49
N HIS A 11 10.91 -29.54 8.05
CA HIS A 11 9.56 -29.82 7.54
C HIS A 11 8.60 -28.63 7.78
N TYR A 12 8.63 -28.04 8.96
CA TYR A 12 7.81 -26.86 9.27
C TYR A 12 8.21 -25.64 8.45
N GLU A 13 9.51 -25.44 8.23
CA GLU A 13 9.99 -24.34 7.39
C GLU A 13 9.48 -24.47 5.95
N LEU A 14 9.54 -25.67 5.37
CA LEU A 14 9.03 -25.97 4.04
C LEU A 14 7.51 -25.73 3.94
N GLN A 15 6.74 -26.17 4.94
CA GLN A 15 5.29 -25.94 5.00
C GLN A 15 4.94 -24.45 5.09
N LEU A 16 5.65 -23.70 5.92
CA LEU A 16 5.45 -22.26 6.06
C LEU A 16 5.78 -21.51 4.77
N ARG A 17 6.91 -21.83 4.12
CA ARG A 17 7.28 -21.23 2.83
C ARG A 17 6.25 -21.54 1.73
N GLN A 18 5.68 -22.75 1.73
CA GLN A 18 4.62 -23.11 0.79
C GLN A 18 3.34 -22.33 1.04
N LEU A 19 2.91 -22.20 2.30
CA LEU A 19 1.72 -21.44 2.66
C LEU A 19 1.84 -19.96 2.30
N VAL A 20 3.00 -19.36 2.60
CA VAL A 20 3.29 -17.96 2.24
C VAL A 20 3.25 -17.75 0.72
N ARG A 21 3.82 -18.69 -0.06
CA ARG A 21 3.75 -18.65 -1.53
C ARG A 21 2.29 -18.67 -2.03
N ASP A 22 1.48 -19.59 -1.52
CA ASP A 22 0.09 -19.75 -1.94
C ASP A 22 -0.75 -18.51 -1.59
N GLU A 23 -0.47 -17.89 -0.45
CA GLU A 23 -1.10 -16.64 -0.03
C GLU A 23 -0.70 -15.46 -0.93
N ILE A 24 0.60 -15.30 -1.25
CA ILE A 24 1.10 -14.29 -2.18
C ILE A 24 0.45 -14.45 -3.55
N ASP A 25 0.38 -15.67 -4.08
CA ASP A 25 -0.23 -15.94 -5.39
C ASP A 25 -1.73 -15.62 -5.38
N THR A 26 -2.40 -15.83 -4.25
CA THR A 26 -3.80 -15.45 -4.06
C THR A 26 -3.98 -13.92 -4.03
N TYR A 27 -3.11 -13.20 -3.31
CA TYR A 27 -3.11 -11.74 -3.31
C TYR A 27 -2.82 -11.15 -4.69
N MET A 28 -1.82 -11.67 -5.40
CA MET A 28 -1.44 -11.21 -6.73
C MET A 28 -2.59 -11.40 -7.73
N ARG A 29 -3.33 -12.52 -7.63
CA ARG A 29 -4.55 -12.73 -8.42
C ARG A 29 -5.63 -11.69 -8.11
N LYS A 30 -5.92 -11.44 -6.83
CA LYS A 30 -6.89 -10.41 -6.42
C LYS A 30 -6.50 -9.02 -6.91
N LEU A 31 -5.23 -8.64 -6.74
CA LEU A 31 -4.70 -7.36 -7.21
C LEU A 31 -4.85 -7.20 -8.72
N THR A 32 -4.52 -8.25 -9.47
CA THR A 32 -4.68 -8.27 -10.94
C THR A 32 -6.15 -8.05 -11.33
N THR A 33 -7.07 -8.74 -10.66
CA THR A 33 -8.52 -8.60 -10.91
C THR A 33 -9.00 -7.18 -10.63
N ILE A 34 -8.60 -6.60 -9.49
CA ILE A 34 -8.95 -5.23 -9.11
C ILE A 34 -8.42 -4.22 -10.13
N CYS A 35 -7.17 -4.39 -10.59
CA CYS A 35 -6.58 -3.47 -11.56
C CYS A 35 -7.28 -3.54 -12.92
N LYS A 36 -7.64 -4.75 -13.37
CA LYS A 36 -8.43 -4.96 -14.59
C LYS A 36 -9.83 -4.35 -14.48
N SER A 37 -10.54 -4.63 -13.38
CA SER A 37 -11.90 -4.14 -13.14
C SER A 37 -11.97 -2.62 -13.07
N ASN A 38 -11.00 -1.98 -12.40
CA ASN A 38 -10.98 -0.53 -12.21
C ASN A 38 -10.22 0.23 -13.32
N LYS A 39 -9.84 -0.44 -14.41
CA LYS A 39 -9.03 0.14 -15.51
C LYS A 39 -7.81 0.92 -14.99
N ILE A 40 -7.16 0.41 -13.93
CA ILE A 40 -5.99 1.07 -13.33
C ILE A 40 -4.84 0.91 -14.32
N PRO A 41 -4.25 2.01 -14.82
CA PRO A 41 -3.12 1.93 -15.73
C PRO A 41 -1.90 1.42 -14.95
N ILE A 42 -1.53 0.18 -15.25
CA ILE A 42 -0.34 -0.48 -14.70
C ILE A 42 0.76 -0.39 -15.75
N GLN A 43 1.93 0.07 -15.34
CA GLN A 43 3.08 0.12 -16.23
C GLN A 43 4.03 -1.06 -16.07
N CYS A 44 4.25 -1.53 -14.84
CA CYS A 44 5.00 -2.74 -14.59
C CYS A 44 4.49 -3.39 -13.31
N MET A 45 3.97 -4.61 -13.45
CA MET A 45 3.69 -5.49 -12.33
C MET A 45 4.76 -6.58 -12.33
N MET A 46 5.42 -6.77 -11.21
CA MET A 46 6.33 -7.87 -11.00
C MET A 46 5.56 -9.20 -11.14
N PRO A 47 6.10 -10.19 -11.87
CA PRO A 47 5.52 -11.53 -11.90
C PRO A 47 5.50 -12.15 -10.50
N ALA A 48 4.46 -12.93 -10.20
CA ALA A 48 4.35 -13.62 -8.91
C ALA A 48 5.55 -14.56 -8.64
N SER A 49 6.12 -15.17 -9.67
CA SER A 49 7.33 -16.00 -9.55
C SER A 49 8.55 -15.21 -9.07
N SER A 50 8.79 -14.01 -9.63
CA SER A 50 9.87 -13.12 -9.21
C SER A 50 9.66 -12.60 -7.80
N LEU A 51 8.43 -12.20 -7.47
CA LEU A 51 8.08 -11.76 -6.11
C LEU A 51 8.31 -12.88 -5.08
N ASN A 52 7.88 -14.11 -5.40
CA ASN A 52 8.09 -15.25 -4.52
C ASN A 52 9.60 -15.51 -4.31
N SER A 53 10.45 -15.32 -5.31
CA SER A 53 11.91 -15.43 -5.15
C SER A 53 12.43 -14.36 -4.19
N GLU A 54 12.11 -13.09 -4.42
CA GLU A 54 12.57 -12.00 -3.56
C GLU A 54 12.05 -12.11 -2.13
N VAL A 55 10.80 -12.53 -1.94
CA VAL A 55 10.24 -12.79 -0.61
C VAL A 55 10.96 -13.96 0.05
N ASN A 56 11.28 -15.04 -0.68
CA ASN A 56 12.03 -16.16 -0.11
C ASN A 56 13.47 -15.77 0.25
N ASP A 57 14.10 -14.90 -0.51
CA ASP A 57 15.42 -14.35 -0.19
C ASP A 57 15.33 -13.42 1.02
N TRP A 58 14.33 -12.55 1.07
CA TRP A 58 14.06 -11.67 2.21
C TRP A 58 13.80 -12.49 3.48
N LEU A 59 12.95 -13.51 3.41
CA LEU A 59 12.71 -14.44 4.51
C LEU A 59 14.01 -15.13 4.91
N SER A 60 14.80 -15.64 3.98
CA SER A 60 16.07 -16.30 4.35
C SER A 60 17.07 -15.34 5.03
N GLN A 61 17.00 -14.04 4.75
CA GLN A 61 17.84 -13.01 5.38
C GLN A 61 17.27 -12.48 6.71
N HIS A 62 15.95 -12.49 6.89
CA HIS A 62 15.26 -11.84 8.02
C HIS A 62 14.50 -12.81 8.93
N PHE A 63 14.42 -14.10 8.58
CA PHE A 63 13.74 -15.10 9.39
C PHE A 63 14.67 -15.55 10.53
N ILE A 64 14.28 -15.10 11.71
CA ILE A 64 14.95 -15.35 12.98
C ILE A 64 14.40 -16.70 13.50
N LEU A 65 15.27 -17.63 13.93
CA LEU A 65 14.83 -18.87 14.58
C LEU A 65 13.95 -18.52 15.78
N ARG A 66 12.96 -19.37 16.11
CA ARG A 66 12.01 -19.13 17.22
C ARG A 66 12.70 -18.71 18.54
N GLN A 67 13.90 -19.23 18.77
CA GLN A 67 14.73 -18.96 19.94
C GLN A 67 15.25 -17.51 20.01
N ASP A 68 15.58 -16.93 18.86
CA ASP A 68 16.05 -15.55 18.74
C ASP A 68 14.86 -14.56 18.73
N TYR A 69 13.68 -14.99 18.23
CA TYR A 69 12.44 -14.21 18.30
C TYR A 69 11.97 -14.00 19.74
N GLU A 70 12.05 -15.04 20.58
CA GLU A 70 11.73 -14.93 22.01
C GLU A 70 12.70 -13.99 22.76
N GLN A 71 13.98 -13.98 22.38
CA GLN A 71 14.96 -13.03 22.92
C GLN A 71 14.70 -11.59 22.48
N ASP A 72 14.36 -11.36 21.21
CA ASP A 72 14.06 -10.02 20.71
C ASP A 72 12.70 -9.49 21.20
N LEU A 73 11.69 -10.36 21.37
CA LEU A 73 10.45 -10.00 22.07
C LEU A 73 10.71 -9.52 23.50
N THR A 74 11.63 -10.17 24.20
CA THR A 74 12.03 -9.77 25.56
C THR A 74 12.68 -8.38 25.53
N ARG A 75 13.61 -8.14 24.60
CA ARG A 75 14.26 -6.83 24.39
C ARG A 75 13.31 -5.71 23.96
N LEU A 76 12.32 -6.01 23.12
CA LEU A 76 11.32 -5.03 22.66
C LEU A 76 10.32 -4.69 23.76
N THR A 77 9.92 -5.68 24.57
CA THR A 77 9.07 -5.47 25.74
C THR A 77 9.79 -4.58 26.77
N GLU A 78 11.09 -4.79 26.99
CA GLU A 78 11.93 -3.93 27.83
C GLU A 78 12.07 -2.50 27.27
N ARG A 79 12.04 -2.30 25.94
CA ARG A 79 12.02 -0.98 25.32
C ARG A 79 10.64 -0.30 25.37
N GLN A 80 9.55 -1.04 25.31
CA GLN A 80 8.19 -0.49 25.28
C GLN A 80 7.72 0.06 26.64
N THR A 81 8.23 -0.46 27.76
CA THR A 81 7.95 0.07 29.10
C THR A 81 8.45 1.51 29.30
N LEU A 82 9.33 2.01 28.40
CA LEU A 82 9.83 3.38 28.40
C LEU A 82 9.08 4.34 27.46
N HIS A 83 8.30 3.84 26.48
CA HIS A 83 7.75 4.67 25.38
C HIS A 83 6.22 4.60 25.15
N SER A 84 5.49 3.75 25.89
CA SER A 84 4.03 3.61 25.73
C SER A 84 3.25 4.91 26.06
N SER A 85 3.86 5.86 26.78
CA SER A 85 3.25 7.17 27.08
C SER A 85 3.25 8.17 25.92
N SER A 86 4.01 7.95 24.83
CA SER A 86 4.14 8.93 23.73
C SER A 86 3.15 8.77 22.58
N PHE A 87 2.54 7.60 22.38
CA PHE A 87 1.63 7.39 21.24
C PHE A 87 0.22 7.94 21.49
N LEU A 88 -0.24 7.91 22.75
CA LEU A 88 -1.51 8.51 23.15
C LEU A 88 -1.44 10.04 23.26
N SER A 89 -0.25 10.62 23.46
CA SER A 89 -0.05 12.08 23.41
C SER A 89 0.06 12.65 21.98
N PHE A 90 0.07 11.79 20.95
CA PHE A 90 0.09 12.22 19.55
C PHE A 90 -1.28 12.75 19.06
N PHE A 91 -2.37 12.29 19.66
CA PHE A 91 -3.74 12.69 19.33
C PHE A 91 -4.24 13.76 20.32
N ASP A 92 -3.55 14.91 20.35
CA ASP A 92 -4.07 16.10 21.04
C ASP A 92 -5.30 16.64 20.28
N GLU A 93 -6.38 16.94 21.00
CA GLU A 93 -7.65 17.43 20.44
C GLU A 93 -7.43 18.69 19.59
N LYS A 94 -6.48 19.55 19.99
CA LYS A 94 -6.09 20.74 19.23
C LYS A 94 -5.48 20.41 17.87
N LYS A 95 -4.70 19.33 17.78
CA LYS A 95 -4.07 18.88 16.54
C LYS A 95 -5.11 18.30 15.58
N VAL A 96 -6.07 17.54 16.11
CA VAL A 96 -7.21 17.03 15.32
C VAL A 96 -8.08 18.18 14.83
N SER A 97 -8.43 19.13 15.70
CA SER A 97 -9.22 20.31 15.35
C SER A 97 -8.55 21.14 14.25
N SER A 98 -7.23 21.34 14.33
CA SER A 98 -6.47 22.05 13.30
C SER A 98 -6.50 21.33 11.95
N ILE A 99 -6.38 19.99 11.94
CA ILE A 99 -6.46 19.20 10.69
C ILE A 99 -7.85 19.33 10.07
N VAL A 100 -8.90 19.30 10.89
CA VAL A 100 -10.28 19.45 10.42
C VAL A 100 -10.52 20.86 9.86
N GLU A 101 -10.07 21.90 10.57
CA GLU A 101 -10.20 23.29 10.11
C GLU A 101 -9.47 23.53 8.80
N ASP A 102 -8.26 22.98 8.65
CA ASP A 102 -7.48 23.06 7.40
C ASP A 102 -8.17 22.31 6.24
N ALA A 103 -8.78 21.15 6.52
CA ALA A 103 -9.54 20.41 5.54
C ALA A 103 -10.78 21.18 5.07
N LEU A 104 -11.51 21.81 6.01
CA LEU A 104 -12.68 22.65 5.71
C LEU A 104 -12.30 23.89 4.91
N LYS A 105 -11.21 24.59 5.29
CA LYS A 105 -10.70 25.74 4.53
C LYS A 105 -10.34 25.37 3.09
N ARG A 106 -9.69 24.21 2.88
CA ARG A 106 -9.36 23.72 1.54
C ARG A 106 -10.62 23.38 0.73
N TYR A 107 -11.62 22.76 1.38
CA TYR A 107 -12.90 22.43 0.73
C TYR A 107 -13.68 23.69 0.32
N ASP A 108 -13.74 24.70 1.19
CA ASP A 108 -14.42 25.95 0.87
C ASP A 108 -13.70 26.76 -0.21
N ALA A 109 -12.36 26.68 -0.28
CA ALA A 109 -11.57 27.30 -1.34
C ALA A 109 -11.76 26.62 -2.71
N ASP A 110 -12.16 25.36 -2.77
CA ASP A 110 -12.38 24.59 -4.00
C ASP A 110 -13.75 24.85 -4.66
N LYS A 111 -14.63 25.62 -3.99
CA LYS A 111 -15.95 25.98 -4.50
C LYS A 111 -15.87 27.18 -5.45
N ILE A 112 -15.56 26.93 -6.71
CA ILE A 112 -15.82 27.89 -7.78
C ILE A 112 -17.27 27.78 -8.25
N ALA A 113 -18.04 28.87 -8.15
CA ALA A 113 -19.44 28.95 -8.58
C ALA A 113 -19.61 29.09 -10.11
N MET A 114 -18.61 28.61 -10.87
CA MET A 114 -18.57 28.67 -12.34
C MET A 114 -18.56 27.25 -12.89
N PRO A 115 -19.35 26.94 -13.94
CA PRO A 115 -19.35 25.60 -14.54
C PRO A 115 -17.98 25.26 -15.15
N ASP A 116 -17.47 24.07 -14.85
CA ASP A 116 -16.28 23.50 -15.48
C ASP A 116 -16.66 22.74 -16.76
N TYR A 117 -16.41 23.35 -17.91
CA TYR A 117 -16.68 22.76 -19.24
C TYR A 117 -15.64 21.70 -19.66
N ALA A 118 -14.51 21.58 -18.95
CA ALA A 118 -13.47 20.60 -19.25
C ALA A 118 -13.68 19.27 -18.49
N LEU A 119 -14.71 19.20 -17.63
CA LEU A 119 -14.91 18.08 -16.71
C LEU A 119 -15.27 16.77 -17.42
N GLU A 120 -14.53 15.69 -17.13
CA GLU A 120 -14.71 14.37 -17.76
C GLU A 120 -16.12 13.80 -17.51
N SER A 121 -16.67 13.99 -16.30
CA SER A 121 -18.00 13.49 -15.96
C SER A 121 -19.14 14.19 -16.71
N VAL A 122 -18.88 15.38 -17.27
CA VAL A 122 -19.85 16.16 -18.08
C VAL A 122 -19.55 16.01 -19.58
N GLY A 123 -18.61 15.13 -19.94
CA GLY A 123 -18.27 14.80 -21.33
C GLY A 123 -16.97 15.43 -21.85
N GLY A 124 -16.18 16.09 -21.00
CA GLY A 124 -14.84 16.55 -21.35
C GLY A 124 -13.88 15.38 -21.66
N SER A 125 -12.95 15.58 -22.59
CA SER A 125 -11.95 14.57 -22.93
C SER A 125 -10.62 15.19 -23.38
N VAL A 126 -9.52 14.45 -23.18
CA VAL A 126 -8.17 14.89 -23.59
C VAL A 126 -7.84 14.33 -24.97
N ILE A 127 -7.30 15.18 -25.86
CA ILE A 127 -6.77 14.77 -27.17
C ILE A 127 -5.31 14.32 -27.00
N MET A 128 -5.06 13.02 -27.05
CA MET A 128 -3.76 12.41 -26.72
C MET A 128 -2.60 12.88 -27.62
N GLU A 129 -2.83 13.11 -28.91
CA GLU A 129 -1.79 13.44 -29.91
C GLU A 129 -1.11 14.80 -29.68
N ARG A 130 -1.68 15.67 -28.83
CA ARG A 130 -1.15 17.00 -28.50
C ARG A 130 -0.68 17.12 -27.06
N THR A 131 -0.42 15.99 -26.40
CA THR A 131 0.00 15.95 -25.00
C THR A 131 1.46 15.54 -24.86
N SER A 132 2.12 16.03 -23.81
CA SER A 132 3.48 15.62 -23.47
C SER A 132 3.50 14.17 -22.97
N GLN A 133 4.61 13.47 -23.19
CA GLN A 133 4.76 12.10 -22.68
C GLN A 133 4.61 12.07 -21.15
N THR A 134 3.91 11.06 -20.64
CA THR A 134 3.69 10.89 -19.21
C THR A 134 5.03 10.62 -18.51
N TYR A 135 5.37 11.44 -17.52
CA TYR A 135 6.58 11.24 -16.73
C TYR A 135 6.41 10.06 -15.77
N ILE A 136 7.32 9.09 -15.85
CA ILE A 136 7.17 7.77 -15.23
C ILE A 136 8.14 7.56 -14.06
N ASP A 137 9.30 8.18 -14.11
CA ASP A 137 10.48 7.77 -13.34
C ASP A 137 10.30 7.90 -11.81
N ARG A 138 9.45 8.82 -11.36
CA ARG A 138 9.12 9.03 -9.93
C ARG A 138 7.70 8.62 -9.56
N SER A 139 7.12 7.68 -10.29
CA SER A 139 5.76 7.21 -10.03
C SER A 139 5.67 6.41 -8.71
N PRO A 140 4.54 6.48 -7.99
CA PRO A 140 4.36 5.73 -6.76
C PRO A 140 4.43 4.22 -7.01
N VAL A 141 5.12 3.52 -6.11
CA VAL A 141 5.32 2.07 -6.16
C VAL A 141 4.59 1.43 -4.98
N LEU A 142 3.82 0.39 -5.27
CA LEU A 142 3.26 -0.49 -4.25
C LEU A 142 4.32 -1.51 -3.86
N ASN A 143 4.67 -1.55 -2.58
CA ASN A 143 5.65 -2.46 -2.02
C ASN A 143 4.99 -3.47 -1.08
N ILE A 144 5.48 -4.71 -1.05
CA ILE A 144 5.16 -5.70 -0.02
C ILE A 144 6.49 -6.14 0.61
N PHE A 145 6.62 -6.08 1.94
CA PHE A 145 7.87 -6.36 2.66
C PHE A 145 9.10 -5.58 2.15
N GLY A 146 8.89 -4.36 1.64
CA GLY A 146 9.95 -3.54 1.03
C GLY A 146 10.27 -3.88 -0.43
N ILE A 147 9.68 -4.94 -0.98
CA ILE A 147 9.84 -5.36 -2.37
C ILE A 147 8.87 -4.60 -3.27
N PRO A 148 9.35 -3.87 -4.31
CA PRO A 148 8.51 -3.12 -5.23
C PRO A 148 7.78 -4.02 -6.22
N ILE A 149 6.44 -4.06 -6.15
CA ILE A 149 5.63 -4.98 -6.97
C ILE A 149 4.97 -4.28 -8.14
N LEU A 150 4.42 -3.09 -7.92
CA LEU A 150 3.58 -2.45 -8.92
C LEU A 150 3.83 -0.96 -8.98
N ARG A 151 4.19 -0.45 -10.17
CA ARG A 151 4.18 0.99 -10.46
C ARG A 151 2.88 1.40 -11.12
N ARG A 152 2.25 2.43 -10.56
CA ARG A 152 1.06 3.06 -11.12
C ARG A 152 1.45 4.31 -11.88
N THR A 153 1.00 4.44 -13.12
CA THR A 153 1.09 5.71 -13.85
C THR A 153 -0.13 6.57 -13.60
N VAL A 154 0.07 7.87 -13.48
CA VAL A 154 -1.03 8.84 -13.49
C VAL A 154 -1.30 9.18 -14.96
N THR A 155 -2.54 8.97 -15.41
CA THR A 155 -2.94 9.33 -16.77
C THR A 155 -3.29 10.81 -16.85
N GLN A 156 -3.09 11.41 -18.03
CA GLN A 156 -3.36 12.83 -18.29
C GLN A 156 -4.83 13.21 -18.03
N ASN A 157 -5.77 12.29 -18.25
CA ASN A 157 -7.19 12.50 -17.95
C ASN A 157 -7.48 12.79 -16.47
N THR A 158 -6.53 12.53 -15.57
CA THR A 158 -6.67 12.89 -14.15
C THR A 158 -6.86 14.40 -13.95
N ILE A 159 -6.35 15.23 -14.87
CA ILE A 159 -6.53 16.70 -14.84
C ILE A 159 -8.00 17.09 -15.04
N LEU A 160 -8.77 16.30 -15.78
CA LEU A 160 -10.19 16.54 -16.06
C LEU A 160 -11.13 15.92 -15.02
N LYS A 161 -10.58 15.30 -13.96
CA LYS A 161 -11.36 14.65 -12.90
C LYS A 161 -11.47 15.59 -11.72
N VAL A 162 -12.65 15.62 -11.09
CA VAL A 162 -12.83 16.26 -9.79
C VAL A 162 -11.89 15.60 -8.77
N ALA A 163 -11.19 16.41 -7.99
CA ALA A 163 -10.42 15.93 -6.85
C ALA A 163 -11.40 15.35 -5.81
N PHE A 164 -11.55 14.03 -5.80
CA PHE A 164 -12.40 13.33 -4.85
C PHE A 164 -11.69 13.19 -3.49
N MET A 165 -11.32 14.30 -2.86
CA MET A 165 -11.01 14.30 -1.43
C MET A 165 -12.34 14.34 -0.67
N LEU A 166 -12.67 13.24 0.03
CA LEU A 166 -13.78 13.11 1.00
C LEU A 166 -15.16 12.63 0.49
N HIS A 167 -15.26 11.75 -0.51
CA HIS A 167 -16.54 11.07 -0.78
C HIS A 167 -16.47 9.54 -0.63
N LYS A 168 -15.36 9.00 -0.10
CA LYS A 168 -15.30 7.59 0.37
C LYS A 168 -15.44 7.40 1.88
N ILE A 169 -15.60 8.47 2.66
CA ILE A 169 -15.85 8.37 4.11
C ILE A 169 -17.35 8.33 4.42
N THR A 170 -18.21 8.80 3.51
CA THR A 170 -19.67 8.89 3.72
C THR A 170 -20.53 7.84 3.02
N ASP A 171 -19.95 6.99 2.16
CA ASP A 171 -20.70 5.93 1.44
C ASP A 171 -20.73 4.58 2.18
N LYS A 172 -20.88 4.63 3.51
CA LYS A 172 -21.51 3.53 4.27
C LYS A 172 -22.76 4.09 4.93
N LYS A 173 -23.83 4.21 4.13
CA LYS A 173 -25.18 4.35 4.69
C LYS A 173 -25.57 3.05 5.40
N LEU A 174 -26.06 3.20 6.63
CA LEU A 174 -26.96 2.26 7.29
C LEU A 174 -28.14 1.90 6.38
#